data_AF-A0A8C6RJ73-F1
#
_entry.id   AF-A0A8C6RJ73-F1
#
_cell.length_a   1.000
_cell.length_b   1.000
_cell.length_c   1.000
_cell.angle_alpha   90.00
_cell.angle_beta   90.00
_cell.angle_gamma   90.00
#
_symmetry.space_group_name_H-M   'P 1'
#
loop_
_entity.id
_entity.type
_entity.pdbx_description
1 polymer ?
#
loop_
_entity_poly.entity_id
_entity_poly.type
_entity_poly.pdbx_seq_one_letter_code
_entity_poly.pdbx_strand_id
1 'polypeptide(L)'
;CLCNCSKNNIPTSVYEIREVQKPKEKKKEKLEKKKQKPTPSPSPEVDYLTPQQPPSNKVLAVRQIQAWCRGTRVRRTLLHAALSVWVIQCWWRKTLAKMLEKRRLASLRWLAVQTRACITIQSWVSMSFIRQRYYRLLTAVHVIQMSWRWHNCHTRGFFQGSYELTGDQLSLRLDIFLGSQICRISDCVPFPIKN
;
A
#
# COMPACT_ATOMS: atom_id res chain seq x y z
N CYS A 1 -24.45 24.40 -12.58
CA CYS A 1 -24.29 22.94 -12.73
C CYS A 1 -23.54 22.66 -14.03
N LEU A 2 -22.28 22.24 -13.95
CA LEU A 2 -21.49 21.56 -15.00
C LEU A 2 -20.06 21.47 -14.46
N CYS A 3 -19.80 20.45 -13.64
CA CYS A 3 -18.43 20.05 -13.34
C CYS A 3 -18.17 18.72 -14.03
N ASN A 4 -17.30 18.78 -15.03
CA ASN A 4 -16.72 17.67 -15.78
C ASN A 4 -16.32 16.53 -14.86
N CYS A 5 -17.03 15.41 -14.96
CA CYS A 5 -16.57 14.13 -14.42
C CYS A 5 -15.55 13.57 -15.40
N SER A 6 -14.28 13.95 -15.20
CA SER A 6 -13.14 13.36 -15.89
C SER A 6 -13.18 11.85 -15.67
N LYS A 7 -13.50 11.12 -16.73
CA LYS A 7 -13.46 9.66 -16.78
C LYS A 7 -12.01 9.23 -16.56
N ASN A 8 -11.68 8.88 -15.32
CA ASN A 8 -10.41 8.24 -15.03
C ASN A 8 -10.41 6.86 -15.66
N ASN A 9 -9.59 6.76 -16.72
CA ASN A 9 -9.10 5.52 -17.30
C ASN A 9 -8.64 4.59 -16.16
N ILE A 10 -9.35 3.48 -15.97
CA ILE A 10 -8.87 2.35 -15.19
C ILE A 10 -7.94 1.58 -16.14
N PRO A 11 -6.63 1.48 -15.88
CA PRO A 11 -5.80 0.58 -16.67
C PRO A 11 -6.12 -0.86 -16.23
N THR A 12 -7.05 -1.49 -16.94
CA THR A 12 -7.23 -2.93 -16.96
C THR A 12 -6.08 -3.54 -17.76
N SER A 13 -4.88 -3.61 -17.19
CA SER A 13 -3.79 -4.43 -17.74
C SER A 13 -2.67 -4.56 -16.72
N VAL A 14 -2.71 -5.61 -15.89
CA VAL A 14 -1.50 -6.26 -15.38
C VAL A 14 -1.80 -7.74 -15.08
N TYR A 15 -2.14 -8.50 -16.12
CA TYR A 15 -1.93 -9.95 -16.15
C TYR A 15 -1.13 -10.30 -17.40
N GLU A 16 0.10 -9.81 -17.45
CA GLU A 16 1.07 -10.30 -18.41
C GLU A 16 2.31 -10.73 -17.63
N ILE A 17 2.34 -12.03 -17.39
CA ILE A 17 3.44 -12.75 -16.76
C ILE A 17 4.67 -12.51 -17.64
N ARG A 18 5.71 -11.92 -17.04
CA ARG A 18 7.06 -11.94 -17.60
C ARG A 18 7.50 -13.40 -17.73
N GLU A 19 7.32 -13.98 -18.91
CA GLU A 19 8.20 -15.04 -19.39
C GLU A 19 9.59 -14.44 -19.57
N VAL A 20 10.48 -14.71 -18.62
CA VAL A 20 11.93 -14.57 -18.84
C VAL A 20 12.39 -15.86 -19.52
N GLN A 21 12.25 -15.91 -20.84
CA GLN A 21 13.02 -16.83 -21.67
C GLN A 21 14.45 -16.29 -21.76
N LYS A 22 15.39 -17.00 -21.11
CA LYS A 22 16.84 -16.77 -21.30
C LYS A 22 17.30 -17.33 -22.66
N PRO A 23 18.36 -16.76 -23.26
CA PRO A 23 18.75 -17.02 -24.64
C PRO A 23 19.46 -18.37 -24.86
N LYS A 24 19.40 -18.82 -26.11
CA LYS A 24 20.14 -19.95 -26.68
C LYS A 24 21.65 -19.68 -26.72
N GLU A 25 22.44 -20.67 -26.30
CA GLU A 25 23.77 -20.91 -26.89
C GLU A 25 23.89 -22.38 -27.29
N LYS A 26 24.08 -22.58 -28.59
CA LYS A 26 24.41 -23.85 -29.26
C LYS A 26 25.57 -23.52 -30.18
N LYS A 27 26.57 -24.42 -30.21
CA LYS A 27 27.72 -24.59 -31.14
C LYS A 27 29.06 -24.13 -30.53
N LYS A 28 30.17 -24.89 -30.58
CA LYS A 28 30.57 -26.08 -31.38
C LYS A 28 31.92 -26.59 -30.84
N GLU A 29 32.09 -27.92 -30.75
CA GLU A 29 33.25 -28.72 -31.21
C GLU A 29 33.05 -30.15 -30.65
N LYS A 30 32.51 -31.10 -31.42
CA LYS A 30 33.15 -31.86 -32.50
C LYS A 30 34.35 -32.67 -32.01
N LEU A 31 34.08 -33.84 -31.42
CA LEU A 31 34.90 -35.01 -31.71
C LEU A 31 34.00 -36.21 -31.94
N GLU A 32 33.95 -36.59 -33.21
CA GLU A 32 33.25 -37.73 -33.75
C GLU A 32 33.72 -39.02 -33.08
N LYS A 33 32.76 -39.85 -32.66
CA LYS A 33 32.96 -41.29 -32.56
C LYS A 33 33.19 -41.83 -33.98
N LYS A 34 34.43 -41.79 -34.45
CA LYS A 34 34.87 -42.49 -35.65
C LYS A 34 35.29 -43.90 -35.23
N LYS A 35 34.44 -44.88 -35.58
CA LYS A 35 34.87 -46.27 -35.78
C LYS A 35 36.02 -46.25 -36.79
N GLN A 36 37.19 -46.74 -36.41
CA GLN A 36 38.20 -47.26 -37.34
C GLN A 36 39.04 -48.32 -36.63
N LYS A 37 38.91 -49.56 -37.13
CA LYS A 37 39.85 -50.68 -36.96
C LYS A 37 41.13 -50.33 -37.74
N PRO A 38 42.31 -50.77 -37.28
CA PRO A 38 43.11 -51.66 -38.14
C PRO A 38 43.59 -52.94 -37.44
N THR A 39 44.13 -53.82 -38.28
CA THR A 39 44.41 -55.27 -38.25
C THR A 39 45.67 -55.66 -37.41
N PRO A 40 46.27 -56.88 -37.46
CA PRO A 40 46.70 -57.63 -36.28
C PRO A 40 48.24 -57.80 -36.11
N SER A 41 48.64 -58.37 -34.95
CA SER A 41 49.94 -59.01 -34.60
C SER A 41 51.17 -58.10 -34.39
N PRO A 42 52.21 -58.50 -33.60
CA PRO A 42 52.42 -59.79 -32.93
C PRO A 42 52.63 -59.73 -31.39
N SER A 43 52.41 -60.88 -30.76
CA SER A 43 53.05 -61.47 -29.56
C SER A 43 54.10 -60.61 -28.81
N PRO A 44 54.02 -60.58 -27.47
CA PRO A 44 54.79 -61.57 -26.71
C PRO A 44 53.88 -62.39 -25.81
N GLU A 45 53.74 -63.66 -26.21
CA GLU A 45 53.68 -64.86 -25.39
C GLU A 45 54.06 -64.57 -23.92
N VAL A 46 53.05 -64.46 -23.06
CA VAL A 46 53.22 -64.75 -21.64
C VAL A 46 52.08 -65.66 -21.26
N ASP A 47 52.45 -66.94 -21.14
CA ASP A 47 51.63 -68.07 -20.78
C ASP A 47 50.57 -67.73 -19.73
N TYR A 48 49.32 -68.02 -20.09
CA TYR A 48 48.26 -68.14 -19.12
C TYR A 48 48.32 -69.51 -18.48
N LEU A 49 48.07 -69.50 -17.17
CA LEU A 49 47.52 -70.59 -16.35
C LEU A 49 48.51 -71.68 -15.92
N THR A 50 49.00 -71.54 -14.69
CA THR A 50 49.03 -72.68 -13.76
C THR A 50 48.60 -72.25 -12.34
N PRO A 51 47.83 -73.06 -11.59
CA PRO A 51 47.09 -72.64 -10.40
C PRO A 51 47.90 -72.61 -9.09
N GLN A 52 47.54 -71.64 -8.23
CA GLN A 52 47.51 -71.74 -6.76
C GLN A 52 48.78 -72.27 -6.06
N GLN A 53 49.80 -71.42 -5.89
CA GLN A 53 50.44 -71.40 -4.57
C GLN A 53 49.48 -70.68 -3.61
N PRO A 54 49.24 -71.18 -2.38
CA PRO A 54 48.42 -70.46 -1.42
C PRO A 54 49.01 -69.05 -1.33
N PRO A 55 48.22 -68.01 -1.64
CA PRO A 55 48.73 -66.65 -1.61
C PRO A 55 49.32 -66.45 -0.22
N SER A 56 50.64 -66.18 -0.17
CA SER A 56 51.31 -65.86 1.09
C SER A 56 50.42 -64.89 1.86
N ASN A 57 50.15 -65.16 3.14
CA ASN A 57 49.16 -64.44 3.97
C ASN A 57 49.24 -62.91 3.80
N LYS A 58 50.42 -62.40 3.47
CA LYS A 58 50.72 -61.01 3.11
C LYS A 58 49.91 -60.49 1.91
N VAL A 59 49.80 -61.23 0.81
CA VAL A 59 49.06 -60.83 -0.41
C VAL A 59 47.56 -60.76 -0.14
N LEU A 60 47.02 -61.70 0.63
CA LEU A 60 45.61 -61.67 1.07
C LEU A 60 45.34 -60.48 1.99
N ALA A 61 46.23 -60.21 2.96
CA ALA A 61 46.12 -59.06 3.85
C ALA A 61 46.17 -57.73 3.10
N VAL A 62 47.07 -57.57 2.13
CA VAL A 62 47.14 -56.37 1.26
C VAL A 62 45.85 -56.18 0.47
N ARG A 63 45.27 -57.26 -0.07
CA ARG A 63 43.99 -57.19 -0.79
C ARG A 63 42.83 -56.77 0.12
N GLN A 64 42.78 -57.26 1.36
CA GLN A 64 41.77 -56.86 2.34
C GLN A 64 41.91 -55.39 2.73
N ILE A 65 43.13 -54.92 2.99
CA ILE A 65 43.41 -53.51 3.29
C ILE A 65 43.00 -52.63 2.11
N GLN A 66 43.31 -53.04 0.88
CA GLN A 66 42.96 -52.29 -0.32
C GLN A 66 41.43 -52.22 -0.54
N ALA A 67 40.72 -53.33 -0.32
CA ALA A 67 39.26 -53.37 -0.38
C ALA A 67 38.63 -52.46 0.70
N TRP A 68 39.18 -52.48 1.92
CA TRP A 68 38.74 -51.62 3.02
C TRP A 68 39.00 -50.13 2.75
N CYS A 69 40.17 -49.78 2.21
CA CYS A 69 40.48 -48.41 1.83
C CYS A 69 39.56 -47.88 0.72
N ARG A 70 39.26 -48.70 -0.30
CA ARG A 70 38.29 -48.32 -1.36
C ARG A 70 36.89 -48.11 -0.79
N GLY A 71 36.43 -48.97 0.11
CA GLY A 71 35.12 -48.82 0.76
C GLY A 71 35.03 -47.58 1.65
N THR A 72 36.07 -47.30 2.45
CA THR A 72 36.09 -46.15 3.36
C THR A 72 36.15 -44.83 2.60
N ARG A 73 36.89 -44.76 1.49
CA ARG A 73 36.97 -43.56 0.65
C ARG A 73 35.60 -43.21 0.05
N VAL A 74 34.89 -44.20 -0.51
CA VAL A 74 33.57 -44.00 -1.13
C VAL A 74 32.51 -43.58 -0.08
N ARG A 75 32.54 -44.18 1.12
CA ARG A 75 31.63 -43.80 2.21
C ARG A 75 31.82 -42.36 2.66
N ARG A 76 33.06 -41.89 2.78
CA ARG A 76 33.36 -40.49 3.12
C ARG A 76 32.86 -39.52 2.04
N THR A 77 33.06 -39.84 0.76
CA THR A 77 32.57 -38.97 -0.34
C THR A 77 31.04 -38.93 -0.40
N LEU A 78 30.36 -40.05 -0.16
CA LEU A 78 28.90 -40.10 -0.12
C LEU A 78 28.34 -39.29 1.04
N LEU A 79 28.94 -39.40 2.23
CA LEU A 79 28.53 -38.60 3.39
C LEU A 79 28.75 -37.10 3.13
N HIS A 80 29.89 -36.72 2.57
CA HIS A 80 30.17 -35.32 2.22
C HIS A 80 29.18 -34.79 1.17
N ALA A 81 28.88 -35.59 0.14
CA ALA A 81 27.88 -35.24 -0.86
C ALA A 81 26.48 -35.08 -0.22
N ALA A 82 26.06 -36.01 0.63
CA ALA A 82 24.76 -35.93 1.31
C ALA A 82 24.65 -34.70 2.23
N LEU A 83 25.70 -34.40 3.00
CA LEU A 83 25.74 -33.20 3.84
C LEU A 83 25.72 -31.91 3.01
N SER A 84 26.45 -31.87 1.90
CA SER A 84 26.45 -30.70 1.01
C SER A 84 25.06 -30.43 0.43
N VAL A 85 24.37 -31.48 -0.04
CA VAL A 85 22.99 -31.40 -0.53
C VAL A 85 22.05 -30.96 0.59
N TRP A 86 22.21 -31.51 1.81
CA TRP A 86 21.39 -31.13 2.96
C TRP A 86 21.53 -29.64 3.31
N VAL A 87 22.75 -29.11 3.35
CA VAL A 87 23.01 -27.68 3.60
C VAL A 87 22.35 -26.81 2.52
N ILE A 88 22.49 -27.19 1.25
CA ILE A 88 21.86 -26.47 0.13
C ILE A 88 20.34 -26.50 0.24
N GLN A 89 19.74 -27.66 0.54
CA GLN A 89 18.29 -27.79 0.72
C GLN A 89 17.78 -26.95 1.90
N CYS A 90 18.46 -26.99 3.04
CA CYS A 90 18.11 -26.15 4.19
C CYS A 90 18.22 -24.65 3.87
N TRP A 91 19.25 -24.24 3.13
CA TRP A 91 19.40 -22.86 2.69
C TRP A 91 18.28 -22.41 1.76
N TRP A 92 17.89 -23.25 0.80
CA TRP A 92 16.75 -22.98 -0.08
C TRP A 92 15.44 -22.86 0.68
N ARG A 93 15.16 -23.77 1.62
CA ARG A 93 13.95 -23.69 2.47
C ARG A 93 13.90 -22.38 3.26
N LYS A 94 15.03 -21.98 3.88
CA LYS A 94 15.12 -20.71 4.61
C LYS A 94 14.93 -19.51 3.69
N THR A 95 15.51 -19.53 2.49
CA THR A 95 15.38 -18.45 1.52
C THR A 95 13.95 -18.33 1.00
N LEU A 96 13.30 -19.44 0.66
CA LEU A 96 11.91 -19.47 0.24
C LEU A 96 10.96 -18.95 1.35
N ALA A 97 11.16 -19.37 2.60
CA ALA A 97 10.37 -18.86 3.73
C ALA A 97 10.50 -17.34 3.87
N LYS A 98 11.73 -16.81 3.82
CA LYS A 98 11.98 -15.35 3.85
C LYS A 98 11.30 -14.62 2.70
N MET A 99 11.32 -15.19 1.49
CA MET A 99 10.66 -14.58 0.33
C MET A 99 9.14 -14.58 0.47
N LEU A 100 8.55 -15.68 0.98
CA LEU A 100 7.12 -15.78 1.25
C LEU A 100 6.69 -14.80 2.34
N GLU A 101 7.45 -14.66 3.43
CA GLU A 101 7.19 -13.69 4.49
C GLU A 101 7.22 -12.26 3.95
N LYS A 102 8.22 -11.90 3.15
CA LYS A 102 8.29 -10.58 2.51
C LYS A 102 7.06 -10.31 1.63
N ARG A 103 6.63 -11.30 0.84
CA ARG A 103 5.44 -11.19 0.01
C ARG A 103 4.17 -11.04 0.84
N ARG A 104 4.00 -11.84 1.90
CA ARG A 104 2.89 -11.75 2.85
C ARG A 104 2.84 -10.38 3.54
N LEU A 105 3.98 -9.88 4.01
CA LEU A 105 4.06 -8.56 4.62
C LEU A 105 3.75 -7.45 3.61
N ALA A 106 4.18 -7.57 2.36
CA ALA A 106 3.83 -6.60 1.32
C ALA A 106 2.32 -6.58 1.05
N SER A 107 1.67 -7.73 0.92
CA SER A 107 0.21 -7.79 0.75
C SER A 107 -0.54 -7.25 1.97
N LEU A 108 -0.09 -7.58 3.19
CA LEU A 108 -0.69 -7.07 4.42
C LEU A 108 -0.56 -5.55 4.54
N ARG A 109 0.61 -4.98 4.19
CA ARG A 109 0.81 -3.52 4.17
C ARG A 109 -0.14 -2.84 3.19
N TRP A 110 -0.31 -3.39 2.00
CA TRP A 110 -1.22 -2.82 1.02
C TRP A 110 -2.68 -2.83 1.52
N LEU A 111 -3.14 -3.95 2.08
CA LEU A 111 -4.47 -4.02 2.68
C LEU A 111 -4.62 -3.09 3.89
N ALA A 112 -3.58 -2.94 4.71
CA ALA A 112 -3.59 -2.01 5.85
C ALA A 112 -3.72 -0.55 5.38
N VAL A 113 -3.05 -0.15 4.31
CA VAL A 113 -3.20 1.20 3.72
C VAL A 113 -4.60 1.37 3.15
N GLN A 114 -5.10 0.39 2.41
CA GLN A 114 -6.45 0.43 1.82
C GLN A 114 -7.53 0.55 2.89
N THR A 115 -7.47 -0.26 3.95
CA THR A 115 -8.43 -0.20 5.05
C THR A 115 -8.36 1.13 5.80
N ARG A 116 -7.16 1.66 6.07
CA ARG A 116 -7.02 3.00 6.65
C ARG A 116 -7.62 4.09 5.76
N ALA A 117 -7.36 4.05 4.46
CA ALA A 117 -7.94 4.99 3.52
C ALA A 117 -9.47 4.87 3.49
N CYS A 118 -10.01 3.65 3.45
CA CYS A 118 -11.44 3.38 3.47
C CYS A 118 -12.11 3.92 4.74
N ILE A 119 -11.56 3.63 5.93
CA ILE A 119 -12.10 4.11 7.21
C ILE A 119 -12.04 5.65 7.28
N THR A 120 -10.96 6.25 6.78
CA THR A 120 -10.84 7.71 6.73
C THR A 120 -11.94 8.28 5.83
N ILE A 121 -12.05 7.81 4.59
CA ILE A 121 -13.09 8.28 3.65
C ILE A 121 -14.49 8.06 4.24
N GLN A 122 -14.76 6.89 4.80
CA GLN A 122 -16.04 6.58 5.44
C GLN A 122 -16.36 7.55 6.57
N SER A 123 -15.39 7.84 7.44
CA SER A 123 -15.57 8.80 8.54
C SER A 123 -15.87 10.20 8.02
N TRP A 124 -15.21 10.63 6.95
CA TRP A 124 -15.45 11.93 6.31
C TRP A 124 -16.84 12.00 5.67
N VAL A 125 -17.26 10.95 4.97
CA VAL A 125 -18.60 10.87 4.36
C VAL A 125 -19.69 10.91 5.43
N SER A 126 -19.56 10.10 6.49
CA SER A 126 -20.51 10.09 7.60
C SER A 126 -20.59 11.45 8.31
N MET A 127 -19.43 12.08 8.60
CA MET A 127 -19.38 13.44 9.16
C MET A 127 -20.05 14.46 8.25
N SER A 128 -19.78 14.38 6.95
CA SER A 128 -20.31 15.32 5.95
C SER A 128 -21.84 15.22 5.85
N PHE A 129 -22.39 14.00 5.87
CA PHE A 129 -23.83 13.79 5.83
C PHE A 129 -24.54 14.40 7.05
N ILE A 130 -23.98 14.20 8.25
CA ILE A 130 -24.52 14.79 9.49
C ILE A 130 -24.44 16.32 9.43
N ARG A 131 -23.29 16.87 9.02
CA ARG A 131 -23.11 18.33 8.84
C ARG A 131 -24.13 18.89 7.85
N GLN A 132 -24.34 18.22 6.71
CA GLN A 132 -25.31 18.66 5.73
C GLN A 132 -26.74 18.70 6.31
N ARG A 133 -27.13 17.67 7.08
CA ARG A 133 -28.44 17.67 7.77
C ARG A 133 -28.55 18.82 8.76
N TYR A 134 -27.51 19.07 9.55
CA TYR A 134 -27.48 20.19 10.49
C TYR A 134 -27.60 21.54 9.78
N TYR A 135 -26.84 21.78 8.71
CA TYR A 135 -26.92 23.03 7.94
C TYR A 135 -28.29 23.23 7.29
N ARG A 136 -28.92 22.16 6.78
CA ARG A 136 -30.30 22.25 6.24
C ARG A 136 -31.29 22.68 7.32
N LEU A 137 -31.22 22.08 8.51
CA LEU A 137 -32.06 22.47 9.64
C LEU A 137 -31.79 23.90 10.10
N LEU A 138 -30.52 24.27 10.23
CA LEU A 138 -30.12 25.62 10.64
C LEU A 138 -30.61 26.68 9.64
N THR A 139 -30.53 26.39 8.34
CA THR A 139 -31.03 27.28 7.29
C THR A 139 -32.55 27.44 7.40
N ALA A 140 -33.29 26.33 7.59
CA ALA A 140 -34.73 26.38 7.80
C ALA A 140 -35.10 27.19 9.06
N VAL A 141 -34.40 26.97 10.17
CA VAL A 141 -34.61 27.72 11.42
C VAL A 141 -34.31 29.21 11.22
N HIS A 142 -33.21 29.57 10.57
CA HIS A 142 -32.89 30.97 10.28
C HIS A 142 -33.95 31.65 9.43
N VAL A 143 -34.47 30.97 8.40
CA VAL A 143 -35.56 31.50 7.57
C VAL A 143 -36.82 31.74 8.41
N ILE A 144 -37.19 30.78 9.27
CA ILE A 144 -38.34 30.92 10.17
C ILE A 144 -38.10 32.04 11.20
N GLN A 145 -36.91 32.14 11.76
CA GLN A 145 -36.56 33.19 12.71
C GLN A 145 -36.59 34.57 12.05
N MET A 146 -36.02 34.71 10.85
CA MET A 146 -36.06 35.97 10.11
C MET A 146 -37.48 36.35 9.71
N SER A 147 -38.30 35.41 9.26
CA SER A 147 -39.70 35.70 8.94
C SER A 147 -40.47 36.13 10.19
N TRP A 148 -40.23 35.49 11.35
CA TRP A 148 -40.79 35.91 12.63
C TRP A 148 -40.29 37.29 13.06
N ARG A 149 -38.98 37.57 13.00
CA ARG A 149 -38.43 38.88 13.37
C ARG A 149 -38.95 39.99 12.46
N TRP A 150 -39.01 39.74 11.16
CA TRP A 150 -39.59 40.65 10.19
C TRP A 150 -41.07 40.90 10.51
N HIS A 151 -41.86 39.85 10.73
CA HIS A 151 -43.28 39.98 11.07
C HIS A 151 -43.50 40.76 12.38
N ASN A 152 -42.68 40.54 13.40
CA ASN A 152 -42.76 41.27 14.66
C ASN A 152 -42.37 42.74 14.52
N CYS A 153 -41.32 43.07 13.76
CA CYS A 153 -40.93 44.47 13.52
C CYS A 153 -41.95 45.19 12.63
N HIS A 154 -42.50 44.50 11.63
CA HIS A 154 -43.50 45.06 10.73
C HIS A 154 -44.84 45.35 11.44
N THR A 155 -45.25 44.49 12.38
CA THR A 155 -46.49 44.66 13.15
C THR A 155 -46.34 45.64 14.32
N ARG A 156 -45.14 45.78 14.90
CA ARG A 156 -44.90 46.67 16.06
C ARG A 156 -44.52 48.10 15.70
N GLY A 157 -44.24 48.37 14.43
CA GLY A 157 -43.75 49.67 14.01
C GLY A 157 -42.32 49.95 14.46
N PHE A 158 -41.64 50.89 13.80
CA PHE A 158 -40.29 51.31 14.20
C PHE A 158 -40.27 52.78 14.62
N PHE A 159 -39.38 53.11 15.56
CA PHE A 159 -39.20 54.46 16.09
C PHE A 159 -37.89 55.02 15.52
N GLN A 160 -37.94 56.20 14.93
CA GLN A 160 -36.77 56.93 14.46
C GLN A 160 -36.66 58.22 15.27
N GLY A 161 -35.64 58.30 16.12
CA GLY A 161 -35.32 59.51 16.87
C GLY A 161 -34.19 60.28 16.20
N SER A 162 -34.39 61.56 15.96
CA SER A 162 -33.35 62.52 15.60
C SER A 162 -33.27 63.60 16.68
N TYR A 163 -32.07 63.97 17.09
CA TYR A 163 -31.85 65.07 18.02
C TYR A 163 -30.89 66.07 17.40
N GLU A 164 -31.17 67.35 17.61
CA GLU A 164 -30.30 68.46 17.23
C GLU A 164 -29.94 69.25 18.47
N LEU A 165 -28.64 69.51 18.64
CA LEU A 165 -28.10 70.24 19.78
C LEU A 165 -27.77 71.65 19.30
N THR A 166 -28.68 72.58 19.56
CA THR A 166 -28.45 74.01 19.35
C THR A 166 -27.89 74.57 20.66
N GLY A 167 -26.97 75.53 20.62
CA GLY A 167 -26.21 76.00 21.81
C GLY A 167 -27.06 76.35 23.03
N ASP A 168 -28.32 76.72 22.81
CA ASP A 168 -29.23 77.22 23.84
C ASP A 168 -30.39 76.23 24.13
N GLN A 169 -30.55 75.18 23.31
CA GLN A 169 -31.70 74.27 23.35
C GLN A 169 -31.41 72.89 22.71
N LEU A 170 -31.92 71.83 23.32
CA LEU A 170 -31.99 70.49 22.73
C LEU A 170 -33.32 70.29 22.00
N SER A 171 -33.27 70.08 20.69
CA SER A 171 -34.44 69.73 19.88
C SER A 171 -34.51 68.21 19.71
N LEU A 172 -35.60 67.60 20.17
CA LEU A 172 -35.88 66.17 20.04
C LEU A 172 -37.00 65.97 19.03
N ARG A 173 -36.79 65.12 18.04
CA ARG A 173 -37.82 64.70 17.10
C ARG A 173 -37.89 63.18 17.05
N LEU A 174 -39.09 62.66 17.28
CA LEU A 174 -39.38 61.23 17.30
C LEU A 174 -40.47 60.94 16.27
N ASP A 175 -40.12 60.18 15.25
CA ASP A 175 -41.04 59.69 14.22
C ASP A 175 -41.38 58.22 14.55
N ILE A 176 -42.67 57.92 14.75
CA ILE A 176 -43.23 56.60 15.05
C ILE A 176 -43.92 56.07 13.80
N PHE A 177 -43.44 54.96 13.24
CA PHE A 177 -44.01 54.34 12.04
C PHE A 177 -44.82 53.11 12.42
N LEU A 178 -46.15 53.12 12.29
CA LEU A 178 -47.02 51.95 12.46
C LEU A 178 -47.56 51.51 11.09
N GLY A 179 -46.83 50.63 10.41
CA GLY A 179 -47.21 50.16 9.07
C GLY A 179 -47.19 51.30 8.04
N SER A 180 -48.36 51.65 7.49
CA SER A 180 -48.52 52.76 6.54
C SER A 180 -48.72 54.12 7.20
N GLN A 181 -48.88 54.17 8.52
CA GLN A 181 -49.18 55.39 9.27
C GLN A 181 -47.94 55.92 9.98
N ILE A 182 -47.79 57.25 10.02
CA ILE A 182 -46.65 57.93 10.66
C ILE A 182 -47.16 58.96 11.68
N CYS A 183 -46.66 58.87 12.91
CA CYS A 183 -46.92 59.84 13.97
C CYS A 183 -45.61 60.56 14.32
N ARG A 184 -45.62 61.90 14.33
CA ARG A 184 -44.43 62.71 14.64
C ARG A 184 -44.62 63.46 15.94
N ILE A 185 -43.65 63.34 16.84
CA ILE A 185 -43.62 64.03 18.14
C ILE A 185 -42.33 64.87 18.16
N SER A 186 -42.46 66.16 18.48
CA SER A 186 -41.34 67.10 18.54
C SER A 186 -41.34 67.75 19.91
N ASP A 187 -40.17 67.84 20.56
CA ASP A 187 -40.00 68.50 21.85
C ASP A 187 -38.68 69.29 21.89
N CYS A 188 -38.57 70.22 22.82
CA CYS A 188 -37.63 71.32 22.78
C CYS A 188 -37.23 71.72 24.19
N VAL A 189 -36.12 71.16 24.71
CA VAL A 189 -35.67 71.34 26.09
C VAL A 189 -34.61 72.45 26.16
N PRO A 190 -34.89 73.61 26.79
CA PRO A 190 -33.91 74.69 26.94
C PRO A 190 -32.84 74.32 27.98
N PHE A 191 -31.59 74.72 27.75
CA PHE A 191 -30.52 74.51 28.72
C PHE A 191 -30.47 75.68 29.73
N PRO A 192 -30.29 75.41 31.04
CA PRO A 192 -30.06 76.47 32.01
C PRO A 192 -28.65 77.03 31.79
N ILE A 193 -28.56 78.13 31.03
CA ILE A 193 -27.32 78.89 30.86
C ILE A 193 -26.98 79.51 32.22
N LYS A 194 -26.00 78.93 32.92
CA LYS A 194 -25.47 79.48 34.16
C LYS A 194 -24.38 80.49 33.80
N ASN A 195 -24.78 81.73 33.57
CA ASN A 195 -23.88 82.89 33.56
C ASN A 195 -23.42 83.21 34.99
#